data_AF-A0A962HUB5-F1
#
_entry.id   AF-A0A962HUB5-F1
#
_cell.length_a   1.000
_cell.length_b   1.000
_cell.length_c   1.000
_cell.angle_alpha   90.00
_cell.angle_beta   90.00
_cell.angle_gamma   90.00
#
_symmetry.space_group_name_H-M   'P 1'
#
loop_
_entity.id
_entity.type
_entity.pdbx_description
1 polymer ?
#
loop_
_entity_poly.entity_id
_entity_poly.type
_entity_poly.pdbx_seq_one_letter_code
_entity_poly.pdbx_strand_id
1 'polypeptide(L)'
;ALAWATASYLTAETDAAWPRLDSTVTWFSLFATLLVARAKIENWIYWIVTDSVLVFLYAAQGLYFAALLFVIYIVIACVGLVEWLKQYRAATAAA
;
A
#
# COMPACT_ATOMS: atom_id res chain seq x y z
N ALA A 1 -15.18 8.18 -20.10
CA ALA A 1 -15.07 8.18 -21.58
C ALA A 1 -13.90 7.31 -22.06
N LEU A 2 -12.66 7.52 -21.60
CA LEU A 2 -11.49 6.74 -22.04
C LEU A 2 -11.56 5.24 -21.72
N ALA A 3 -12.19 4.85 -20.61
CA ALA A 3 -12.33 3.44 -20.21
C ALA A 3 -13.27 2.61 -21.11
N TRP A 4 -14.22 3.25 -21.79
CA TRP A 4 -15.15 2.55 -22.70
C TRP A 4 -14.52 2.28 -24.06
N ALA A 5 -13.68 3.21 -24.55
CA ALA A 5 -13.02 3.08 -25.84
C ALA A 5 -11.94 1.98 -25.87
N THR A 6 -11.25 1.77 -24.74
CA THR A 6 -10.26 0.70 -24.59
C THR A 6 -10.89 -0.69 -24.53
N ALA A 7 -12.13 -0.79 -24.05
CA ALA A 7 -12.81 -2.07 -23.91
C ALA A 7 -13.26 -2.66 -25.26
N SER A 8 -13.69 -1.83 -26.22
CA SER A 8 -14.16 -2.30 -27.52
C SER A 8 -13.06 -2.79 -28.45
N TYR A 9 -11.82 -2.29 -28.30
CA TYR A 9 -10.71 -2.67 -29.17
C TYR A 9 -10.10 -4.03 -28.80
N LEU A 10 -10.24 -4.47 -27.55
CA LEU A 10 -9.60 -5.68 -27.03
C LEU A 10 -10.45 -6.95 -27.18
N THR A 11 -11.74 -6.81 -27.53
CA THR A 11 -12.68 -7.94 -27.65
C THR A 11 -12.70 -8.64 -29.00
N ALA A 12 -12.01 -8.14 -30.02
CA ALA A 12 -12.13 -8.65 -31.39
C ALA A 12 -11.13 -9.75 -31.76
N GLU A 13 -10.01 -9.93 -31.04
CA GLU A 13 -8.86 -10.66 -31.60
C GLU A 13 -8.15 -11.62 -30.65
N THR A 14 -8.77 -12.09 -29.55
CA THR A 14 -8.11 -13.18 -28.78
C THR A 14 -9.05 -13.95 -27.87
N ASP A 15 -9.16 -15.25 -28.13
CA ASP A 15 -9.79 -16.27 -27.28
C ASP A 15 -8.87 -16.57 -26.07
N ALA A 16 -8.67 -15.56 -25.22
CA ALA A 16 -7.84 -15.62 -24.02
C ALA A 16 -8.73 -15.53 -22.77
N ALA A 17 -8.64 -16.54 -21.91
CA ALA A 17 -9.67 -16.85 -20.94
C ALA A 17 -9.95 -15.77 -19.87
N TRP A 18 -9.03 -14.86 -19.49
CA TRP A 18 -9.28 -13.84 -18.45
C TRP A 18 -8.54 -12.48 -18.64
N PRO A 19 -8.86 -11.67 -19.67
CA PRO A 19 -8.14 -10.42 -20.01
C PRO A 19 -8.39 -9.25 -19.04
N ARG A 20 -9.41 -9.37 -18.17
CA ARG A 20 -9.74 -8.38 -17.13
C ARG A 20 -8.79 -8.41 -15.95
N LEU A 21 -8.15 -9.54 -15.66
CA LEU A 21 -7.22 -9.64 -14.52
C LEU A 21 -5.85 -9.06 -14.87
N ASP A 22 -5.35 -9.29 -16.08
CA ASP A 22 -3.98 -8.88 -16.44
C ASP A 22 -3.84 -7.35 -16.64
N SER A 23 -4.90 -6.72 -17.14
CA SER A 23 -5.01 -5.25 -17.24
C SER A 23 -5.19 -4.56 -15.88
N THR A 24 -5.79 -5.23 -14.89
CA THR A 24 -5.84 -4.72 -13.51
C THR A 24 -4.49 -4.86 -12.80
N VAL A 25 -3.75 -5.93 -13.06
CA VAL A 25 -2.43 -6.16 -12.45
C VAL A 25 -1.41 -5.14 -12.95
N THR A 26 -1.47 -4.72 -14.22
CA THR A 26 -0.58 -3.68 -14.76
C THR A 26 -0.88 -2.28 -14.22
N TRP A 27 -2.16 -1.89 -14.11
CA TRP A 27 -2.54 -0.64 -13.45
C TRP A 27 -2.24 -0.66 -11.94
N PHE A 28 -2.45 -1.78 -11.26
CA PHE A 28 -2.08 -1.96 -9.86
C PHE A 28 -0.57 -1.91 -9.66
N SER A 29 0.21 -2.48 -10.58
CA SER A 29 1.67 -2.40 -10.58
C SER A 29 2.15 -0.95 -10.78
N LEU A 30 1.56 -0.21 -11.73
CA LEU A 30 1.81 1.23 -11.93
C LEU A 30 1.43 2.08 -10.70
N PHE A 31 0.31 1.78 -10.04
CA PHE A 31 -0.06 2.42 -8.77
C PHE A 31 0.88 2.04 -7.62
N ALA A 32 1.37 0.80 -7.58
CA ALA A 32 2.34 0.33 -6.59
C ALA A 32 3.69 1.06 -6.76
N THR A 33 4.19 1.24 -7.98
CA THR A 33 5.42 2.04 -8.21
C THR A 33 5.21 3.53 -7.93
N LEU A 34 4.00 4.07 -8.18
CA LEU A 34 3.66 5.46 -7.86
C LEU A 34 3.48 5.69 -6.35
N LEU A 35 2.99 4.70 -5.58
CA LEU A 35 2.95 4.76 -4.11
C LEU A 35 4.37 4.70 -3.51
N VAL A 36 5.24 3.86 -4.07
CA VAL A 36 6.67 3.80 -3.72
C VAL A 36 7.39 5.13 -3.99
N ALA A 37 6.97 5.89 -5.00
CA ALA A 37 7.55 7.18 -5.37
C ALA A 37 7.00 8.40 -4.59
N ARG A 38 5.91 8.26 -3.81
CA ARG A 38 5.24 9.40 -3.15
C ARG A 38 5.63 9.61 -1.67
N ALA A 39 6.70 8.97 -1.22
CA ALA A 39 7.49 9.25 -0.01
C ALA A 39 7.09 10.54 0.76
N LYS A 40 6.06 10.43 1.60
CA LYS A 40 5.70 11.43 2.62
C LYS A 40 5.42 10.71 3.93
N ILE A 41 5.70 11.41 5.03
CA ILE A 41 5.40 11.05 6.44
C ILE A 41 4.04 10.35 6.58
N GLU A 42 3.06 10.77 5.77
CA GLU A 42 1.70 10.24 5.72
C GLU A 42 1.65 8.72 5.57
N ASN A 43 2.56 8.10 4.79
CA ASN A 43 2.59 6.64 4.60
C ASN A 43 2.77 5.89 5.93
N TRP A 44 3.65 6.36 6.80
CA TRP A 44 3.88 5.72 8.11
C TRP A 44 2.64 5.79 9.01
N ILE A 45 1.87 6.87 8.93
CA ILE A 45 0.61 7.02 9.68
C ILE A 45 -0.44 6.04 9.15
N TYR A 46 -0.53 5.86 7.82
CA TYR A 46 -1.44 4.87 7.23
C TYR A 46 -1.13 3.43 7.67
N TRP A 47 0.15 3.07 7.77
CA TRP A 47 0.57 1.77 8.27
C TRP A 47 0.19 1.57 9.74
N ILE A 48 0.47 2.55 10.61
CA ILE A 48 0.10 2.48 12.03
C ILE A 48 -1.41 2.32 12.22
N VAL A 49 -2.23 3.07 11.47
CA VAL A 49 -3.69 2.99 11.56
C VAL A 49 -4.19 1.62 11.07
N THR A 50 -3.72 1.16 9.92
CA THR A 50 -4.13 -0.12 9.34
C THR A 50 -3.76 -1.29 10.24
N ASP A 51 -2.52 -1.32 10.72
CA ASP A 51 -2.05 -2.38 11.61
C ASP A 51 -2.81 -2.36 12.94
N SER A 52 -3.15 -1.18 13.47
CA SER A 52 -3.97 -1.06 14.69
C SER A 52 -5.36 -1.67 14.53
N VAL A 53 -6.00 -1.45 13.36
CA VAL A 53 -7.30 -2.07 13.03
C VAL A 53 -7.16 -3.58 12.90
N LEU A 54 -6.09 -4.07 12.27
CA LEU A 54 -5.81 -5.51 12.13
C LEU A 54 -5.55 -6.17 13.48
N VAL A 55 -4.80 -5.55 14.39
CA VAL A 55 -4.61 -6.05 15.76
C VAL A 55 -5.95 -6.23 16.47
N PHE A 56 -6.83 -5.22 16.40
CA PHE A 56 -8.16 -5.30 17.03
C PHE A 56 -9.01 -6.43 16.43
N LEU A 57 -9.04 -6.54 15.10
CA LEU A 57 -9.80 -7.56 14.39
C LEU A 57 -9.30 -8.97 14.73
N TYR A 58 -7.99 -9.19 14.72
CA TYR A 58 -7.41 -10.51 15.01
C TYR A 58 -7.48 -10.89 16.49
N ALA A 59 -7.39 -9.91 17.40
CA ALA A 59 -7.64 -10.14 18.81
C ALA A 59 -9.10 -10.57 19.05
N ALA A 60 -10.07 -9.94 18.36
CA ALA A 60 -11.48 -10.31 18.44
C ALA A 60 -11.79 -11.69 17.85
N GLN A 61 -11.02 -12.14 16.85
CA GLN A 61 -11.12 -13.48 16.28
C GLN A 61 -10.39 -14.57 17.09
N GLY A 62 -9.75 -14.22 18.22
CA GLY A 62 -8.96 -15.16 19.03
C GLY A 62 -7.62 -15.59 18.40
N LEU A 63 -7.21 -14.91 17.32
CA LEU A 63 -5.96 -15.16 16.61
C LEU A 63 -4.81 -14.36 17.24
N TYR A 64 -4.47 -14.70 18.49
CA TYR A 64 -3.49 -13.95 19.28
C TYR A 64 -2.09 -13.91 18.65
N PHE A 65 -1.67 -14.97 17.96
CA PHE A 65 -0.36 -15.01 17.30
C PHE A 65 -0.28 -14.03 16.12
N ALA A 66 -1.33 -13.95 15.30
CA ALA A 66 -1.41 -12.99 14.22
C ALA A 66 -1.50 -11.55 14.76
N ALA A 67 -2.32 -11.32 15.80
CA ALA A 67 -2.41 -10.01 16.45
C ALA A 67 -1.05 -9.54 16.98
N LEU A 68 -0.25 -10.43 17.61
CA LEU A 68 1.10 -10.11 18.08
C LEU A 68 2.03 -9.70 16.94
N LEU A 69 1.96 -10.38 15.79
CA LEU A 69 2.73 -10.02 14.60
C LEU A 69 2.42 -8.58 14.13
N PHE A 70 1.14 -8.21 14.08
CA PHE A 70 0.76 -6.85 13.69
C PHE A 70 1.16 -5.79 14.73
N VAL A 71 1.16 -6.13 16.03
CA VAL A 71 1.74 -5.24 17.05
C VAL A 71 3.23 -4.97 16.79
N ILE A 72 3.99 -5.99 16.37
CA ILE A 72 5.40 -5.79 15.99
C ILE A 72 5.52 -4.88 14.77
N TYR A 73 4.64 -5.01 13.77
CA TYR A 73 4.62 -4.11 12.61
C TYR A 73 4.32 -2.66 12.99
N ILE A 74 3.41 -2.41 13.94
CA ILE A 74 3.18 -1.07 14.49
C ILE A 74 4.47 -0.48 15.08
N VAL A 75 5.25 -1.26 15.83
CA VAL A 75 6.52 -0.81 16.41
C VAL A 75 7.53 -0.46 15.31
N ILE A 76 7.65 -1.30 14.29
CA ILE A 76 8.54 -1.04 13.14
C ILE A 76 8.12 0.23 12.40
N ALA A 77 6.82 0.41 12.17
CA ALA A 77 6.28 1.61 11.53
C ALA A 77 6.57 2.88 12.35
N CYS A 78 6.47 2.82 13.67
CA CYS A 78 6.85 3.91 14.57
C CYS A 78 8.35 4.24 14.49
N VAL A 79 9.23 3.23 14.46
CA VAL A 79 10.68 3.45 14.33
C VAL A 79 11.01 4.08 12.98
N GLY A 80 10.40 3.59 11.90
CA GLY A 80 10.56 4.15 10.56
C GLY A 80 10.08 5.59 10.46
N LEU A 81 8.96 5.94 11.11
CA LEU A 81 8.46 7.32 11.20
C LEU A 81 9.47 8.25 11.89
N VAL A 82 10.05 7.82 13.02
CA VAL A 82 11.02 8.62 13.79
C VAL A 82 12.30 8.84 12.98
N GLU A 83 12.81 7.80 12.32
CA GLU A 83 14.02 7.88 11.51
C GLU A 83 13.83 8.81 10.31
N TRP A 84 12.67 8.72 9.65
CA TRP A 84 12.35 9.59 8.52
C TRP A 84 12.15 11.05 8.95
N LEU A 85 11.55 11.29 10.12
CA LEU A 85 11.41 12.64 10.68
C LEU A 85 12.77 13.26 11.02
N LYS A 86 13.73 12.47 11.52
CA LYS A 86 15.11 12.92 11.75
C LYS A 86 15.78 13.35 10.44
N GLN A 87 15.67 12.53 9.39
CA GLN A 87 16.23 12.86 8.07
C GLN A 87 15.60 14.14 7.49
N TYR A 88 14.28 14.31 7.62
CA TYR A 88 13.58 15.50 7.14
C TYR A 88 14.02 16.78 7.87
N ARG A 89 14.18 16.71 9.20
CA ARG A 89 14.69 17.83 10.02
C ARG A 89 16.15 18.17 9.68
N ALA A 90 16.99 17.16 9.47
CA ALA A 90 18.39 17.36 9.07
C ALA A 90 18.51 18.01 7.69
N ALA A 91 17.67 17.61 6.72
CA ALA A 91 17.65 18.19 5.38
C ALA A 91 17.16 19.65 5.36
N THR A 92 16.23 20.01 6.25
CA THR A 92 15.71 21.40 6.34
C THR A 92 16.69 22.33 7.07
N ALA A 93 17.51 21.81 7.99
CA ALA A 93 18.49 22.60 8.74
C ALA A 93 19.77 22.93 7.94
N ALA A 94 20.02 22.22 6.84
CA ALA A 94 21.17 22.43 5.95
C ALA A 94 20.87 23.32 4.73
N ALA A 95 19.62 23.77 4.58
CA ALA A 95 19.13 24.64 3.52
C ALA A 95 18.93 26.07 4.04
#